data_AF-A0A2J7ZFG9-F1
#
_entry.id   AF-A0A2J7ZFG9-F1
#
_cell.length_a   1.000
_cell.length_b   1.000
_cell.length_c   1.000
_cell.angle_alpha   90.00
_cell.angle_beta   90.00
_cell.angle_gamma   90.00
#
_symmetry.space_group_name_H-M   'P 1'
#
loop_
_entity.id
_entity.type
_entity.pdbx_description
1 polymer ?
#
loop_
_entity_poly.entity_id
_entity_poly.type
_entity_poly.pdbx_seq_one_letter_code
_entity_poly.pdbx_strand_id
1 'polypeptide(L)'
;MQNLQQQVQQLRDGLVPYLVAAARAHNSAILDAESPLLGVPVAVQGPAFGQVPMGFPETRAALLDMTGEQLNDILCSYGVLPSPIDHDPGYVDRRMRQLASHLRVPLAE
;
A
#
# COMPACT_ATOMS: atom_id res chain seq x y z
N MET A 1 31.14 14.65 5.08
CA MET A 1 30.00 14.14 4.28
C MET A 1 28.94 13.41 5.11
N GLN A 2 29.29 12.72 6.21
CA GLN A 2 28.32 11.98 7.05
C GLN A 2 27.18 12.86 7.62
N ASN A 3 27.46 14.10 8.06
CA ASN A 3 26.43 15.00 8.58
C ASN A 3 25.35 15.38 7.54
N LEU A 4 25.74 15.59 6.27
CA LEU A 4 24.78 15.95 5.22
C LEU A 4 23.88 14.76 4.87
N GLN A 5 24.45 13.55 4.80
CA GLN A 5 23.67 12.33 4.55
C GLN A 5 22.63 12.09 5.64
N GLN A 6 23.00 12.29 6.91
CA GLN A 6 22.05 12.17 8.03
C GLN A 6 20.95 13.23 7.99
N GLN A 7 21.28 14.49 7.66
CA GLN A 7 20.27 15.56 7.54
C GLN A 7 19.30 15.30 6.38
N VAL A 8 19.80 14.87 5.22
CA VAL A 8 18.95 14.51 4.07
C VAL A 8 18.05 13.32 4.42
N GLN A 9 18.59 12.32 5.11
CA GLN A 9 17.83 11.15 5.56
C GLN A 9 16.69 11.56 6.51
N GLN A 10 16.98 12.39 7.52
CA GLN A 10 15.97 12.86 8.47
C GLN A 10 14.86 13.68 7.78
N LEU A 11 15.22 14.55 6.83
CA LEU A 11 14.25 15.31 6.06
C LEU A 11 13.36 14.39 5.23
N ARG A 12 13.96 13.45 4.49
CA ARG A 12 13.22 12.46 3.69
C ARG A 12 12.26 11.65 4.55
N ASP A 13 12.74 11.16 5.69
CA ASP A 13 11.95 10.33 6.59
C ASP A 13 10.80 11.14 7.23
N GLY A 14 11.03 12.42 7.52
CA GLY A 14 10.01 13.37 7.97
C GLY A 14 8.92 13.66 6.93
N LEU A 15 9.18 13.44 5.64
CA LEU A 15 8.19 13.64 4.57
C LEU A 15 7.25 12.44 4.35
N VAL A 16 7.65 11.24 4.80
CA VAL A 16 6.89 10.00 4.54
C VAL A 16 5.41 10.09 4.97
N PRO A 17 5.04 10.61 6.15
CA PRO A 17 3.63 10.72 6.54
C PRO A 17 2.80 11.59 5.58
N TYR A 18 3.39 12.64 5.03
CA TYR A 18 2.72 13.54 4.09
C TYR A 18 2.55 12.87 2.72
N LEU A 19 3.55 12.13 2.24
CA LEU A 19 3.46 11.35 1.01
C LEU A 19 2.36 10.29 1.10
N VAL A 20 2.27 9.60 2.24
CA VAL A 20 1.20 8.62 2.51
C VAL A 20 -0.17 9.28 2.50
N ALA A 21 -0.32 10.42 3.16
CA ALA A 21 -1.59 11.15 3.21
C ALA A 21 -2.01 11.64 1.82
N ALA A 22 -1.08 12.19 1.03
CA ALA A 22 -1.33 12.68 -0.32
C ALA A 22 -1.73 11.55 -1.28
N ALA A 23 -1.00 10.43 -1.27
CA ALA A 23 -1.31 9.27 -2.09
C ALA A 23 -2.71 8.70 -1.77
N ARG A 24 -3.03 8.55 -0.48
CA ARG A 24 -4.35 8.10 -0.03
C ARG A 24 -5.48 9.07 -0.41
N ALA A 25 -5.25 10.38 -0.27
CA ALA A 25 -6.24 11.38 -0.66
C ALA A 25 -6.51 11.31 -2.17
N HIS A 26 -5.47 11.17 -2.98
CA HIS A 26 -5.61 10.97 -4.43
C HIS A 26 -6.40 9.70 -4.74
N ASN A 27 -6.00 8.56 -4.18
CA ASN A 27 -6.64 7.27 -4.44
C ASN A 27 -8.13 7.26 -4.05
N SER A 28 -8.51 8.02 -3.02
CA SER A 28 -9.91 8.16 -2.59
C SER A 28 -10.82 8.87 -3.59
N ALA A 29 -10.25 9.65 -4.49
CA ALA A 29 -10.98 10.35 -5.54
C ALA A 29 -11.12 9.53 -6.83
N ILE A 30 -10.45 8.38 -6.94
CA ILE A 30 -10.47 7.54 -8.14
C ILE A 30 -11.72 6.65 -8.13
N LEU A 31 -12.62 6.92 -9.07
CA LEU A 31 -13.87 6.18 -9.25
C LEU A 31 -13.88 5.28 -10.49
N ASP A 32 -12.93 5.47 -11.40
CA ASP A 32 -12.78 4.69 -12.63
C ASP A 32 -11.79 3.52 -12.42
N ALA A 33 -12.01 2.40 -13.10
CA ALA A 33 -11.25 1.17 -12.87
C ALA A 33 -9.81 1.23 -13.40
N GLU A 34 -9.61 1.95 -14.51
CA GLU A 34 -8.33 2.04 -15.23
C GLU A 34 -7.47 3.23 -14.77
N SER A 35 -8.03 4.10 -13.93
CA SER A 35 -7.32 5.26 -13.43
C SER A 35 -6.13 4.86 -12.53
N PRO A 36 -4.96 5.49 -12.72
CA PRO A 36 -3.74 5.08 -12.05
C PRO A 36 -3.77 5.43 -10.57
N LEU A 37 -3.38 4.47 -9.73
CA LEU A 37 -3.23 4.67 -8.28
C LEU A 37 -1.86 5.30 -7.98
N LEU A 38 -1.82 6.20 -6.99
CA LEU A 38 -0.56 6.64 -6.41
C LEU A 38 -0.09 5.63 -5.36
N GLY A 39 1.17 5.18 -5.53
CA GLY A 39 1.87 4.31 -4.60
C GLY A 39 1.87 4.89 -3.19
N VAL A 40 1.39 4.11 -2.22
CA VAL A 40 1.38 4.50 -0.80
C VAL A 40 2.65 3.96 -0.14
N PRO A 41 3.57 4.82 0.33
CA PRO A 41 4.79 4.36 1.01
C PRO A 41 4.50 3.65 2.34
N VAL A 42 5.39 2.76 2.75
CA VAL A 42 5.35 2.13 4.06
C VAL A 42 5.71 3.16 5.13
N ALA A 43 4.76 3.43 6.05
CA ALA A 43 4.97 4.32 7.19
C ALA A 43 5.48 3.61 8.45
N VAL A 44 5.51 2.27 8.45
CA VAL A 44 6.01 1.46 9.55
C VAL A 44 7.54 1.51 9.55
N GLN A 45 8.14 1.79 10.71
CA GLN A 45 9.59 1.82 10.86
C GLN A 45 10.21 0.45 10.57
N GLY A 46 11.20 0.41 9.68
CA GLY A 46 11.84 -0.82 9.24
C GLY A 46 12.56 -0.64 7.90
N PRO A 47 13.11 -1.73 7.31
CA PRO A 47 13.89 -1.65 6.07
C PRO A 47 13.12 -1.09 4.87
N ALA A 48 11.79 -1.27 4.86
CA ALA A 48 10.91 -0.78 3.79
C ALA A 48 10.37 0.64 4.04
N PHE A 49 10.70 1.29 5.16
CA PHE A 49 10.15 2.61 5.50
C PHE A 49 10.40 3.63 4.38
N GLY A 50 9.33 4.32 3.98
CA GLY A 50 9.34 5.30 2.89
C GLY A 50 9.35 4.70 1.47
N GLN A 51 9.31 3.37 1.32
CA GLN A 51 9.25 2.70 0.03
C GLN A 51 7.82 2.25 -0.28
N VAL A 52 7.45 2.22 -1.55
CA VAL A 52 6.21 1.58 -2.01
C VAL A 52 6.47 0.07 -2.13
N PRO A 53 5.59 -0.80 -1.60
CA PRO A 53 5.77 -2.24 -1.72
C PRO A 53 5.92 -2.71 -3.17
N MET A 54 6.76 -3.71 -3.39
CA MET A 54 6.86 -4.37 -4.69
C MET A 54 5.52 -5.02 -5.04
N GLY A 55 5.11 -4.92 -6.31
CA GLY A 55 3.82 -5.45 -6.77
C GLY A 55 2.61 -4.58 -6.42
N PHE A 56 2.81 -3.35 -5.95
CA PHE A 56 1.72 -2.39 -5.73
C PHE A 56 0.80 -2.31 -6.96
N PRO A 57 -0.54 -2.40 -6.79
CA PRO A 57 -1.45 -2.37 -7.92
C PRO A 57 -1.44 -1.00 -8.60
N GLU A 58 -1.16 -0.99 -9.90
CA GLU A 58 -1.07 0.27 -10.66
C GLU A 58 -2.45 0.92 -10.90
N THR A 59 -3.52 0.13 -10.88
CA THR A 59 -4.91 0.58 -11.10
C THR A 59 -5.88 -0.10 -10.14
N ARG A 60 -7.13 0.36 -10.09
CA ARG A 60 -8.17 -0.33 -9.32
C ARG A 60 -8.51 -1.70 -9.92
N ALA A 61 -8.54 -1.83 -11.25
CA ALA A 61 -8.70 -3.13 -11.91
C ALA A 61 -7.58 -4.11 -11.48
N ALA A 62 -6.33 -3.66 -11.50
CA ALA A 62 -5.20 -4.48 -11.06
C ALA A 62 -5.33 -4.96 -9.60
N LEU A 63 -5.85 -4.11 -8.70
CA LEU A 63 -6.14 -4.46 -7.31
C LEU A 63 -7.21 -5.57 -7.19
N LEU A 64 -8.25 -5.51 -8.03
CA LEU A 64 -9.35 -6.50 -8.03
C LEU A 64 -8.90 -7.87 -8.57
N ASP A 65 -7.92 -7.88 -9.47
CA ASP A 65 -7.41 -9.10 -10.12
C ASP A 65 -6.26 -9.77 -9.35
N MET A 66 -5.82 -9.22 -8.22
CA MET A 66 -4.70 -9.75 -7.45
C MET A 66 -5.01 -11.11 -6.81
N THR A 67 -4.01 -11.99 -6.77
CA THR A 67 -4.09 -13.25 -6.03
C THR A 67 -3.97 -13.01 -4.52
N GLY A 68 -4.44 -13.97 -3.73
CA GLY A 68 -4.30 -13.92 -2.27
C GLY A 68 -2.84 -13.80 -1.80
N GLU A 69 -1.91 -14.45 -2.49
CA GLU A 69 -0.47 -14.36 -2.21
C GLU A 69 0.06 -12.94 -2.46
N GLN A 70 -0.23 -12.35 -3.62
CA GLN A 70 0.18 -10.98 -3.94
C GLN A 70 -0.40 -9.96 -2.95
N LEU A 71 -1.68 -10.10 -2.60
CA LEU A 71 -2.32 -9.25 -1.59
C LEU A 71 -1.65 -9.40 -0.23
N ASN A 72 -1.31 -10.63 0.16
CA ASN A 72 -0.66 -10.92 1.44
C ASN A 72 0.76 -10.33 1.51
N ASP A 73 1.55 -10.41 0.45
CA ASP A 73 2.91 -9.87 0.40
C ASP A 73 2.94 -8.34 0.55
N ILE A 74 2.02 -7.65 -0.12
CA ILE A 74 1.87 -6.20 0.00
C ILE A 74 1.39 -5.82 1.41
N LEU A 75 0.37 -6.52 1.93
CA LEU A 75 -0.15 -6.28 3.27
C LEU A 75 0.91 -6.51 4.35
N CYS A 76 1.74 -7.55 4.22
CA CYS A 76 2.89 -7.80 5.08
C CYS A 76 3.88 -6.64 5.07
N SER A 77 4.14 -6.05 3.89
CA SER A 77 4.99 -4.86 3.77
C SER A 77 4.44 -3.66 4.55
N TYR A 78 3.12 -3.56 4.68
CA TYR A 78 2.44 -2.55 5.52
C TYR A 78 2.31 -2.95 6.99
N GLY A 79 2.91 -4.07 7.41
CA GLY A 79 2.87 -4.56 8.79
C GLY A 79 1.60 -5.31 9.16
N VAL A 80 0.77 -5.68 8.18
CA VAL A 80 -0.40 -6.54 8.40
C VAL A 80 0.06 -7.99 8.41
N LEU A 81 -0.16 -8.69 9.51
CA LEU A 81 0.31 -10.06 9.68
C LEU A 81 -0.27 -10.99 8.61
N PRO A 82 0.53 -11.96 8.13
CA PRO A 82 0.02 -13.03 7.29
C PRO A 82 -1.04 -13.83 8.05
N SER A 83 -2.09 -14.18 7.34
CA SER A 83 -3.17 -15.04 7.83
C SER A 83 -3.02 -16.35 7.09
N PRO A 84 -3.14 -17.50 7.78
CA PRO A 84 -3.08 -18.80 7.12
C PRO A 84 -4.09 -18.81 5.95
N ILE A 85 -3.58 -19.16 4.77
CA ILE A 85 -4.31 -19.19 3.48
C ILE A 85 -5.28 -20.39 3.45
N ASP A 86 -5.17 -21.28 4.43
CA ASP A 86 -5.66 -22.63 4.26
C ASP A 86 -7.13 -22.72 4.66
N HIS A 87 -8.00 -22.62 3.65
CA HIS A 87 -9.43 -23.04 3.60
C HIS A 87 -10.53 -21.99 3.82
N ASP A 88 -10.25 -20.69 3.90
CA ASP A 88 -11.31 -19.67 3.98
C ASP A 88 -11.75 -19.20 2.57
N PRO A 89 -12.96 -19.54 2.09
CA PRO A 89 -13.47 -19.11 0.77
C PRO A 89 -13.61 -17.58 0.62
N GLY A 90 -13.48 -16.80 1.70
CA GLY A 90 -13.46 -15.33 1.66
C GLY A 90 -12.08 -14.69 1.83
N TYR A 91 -10.99 -15.47 1.79
CA TYR A 91 -9.64 -14.95 2.05
C TYR A 91 -9.24 -13.80 1.11
N VAL A 92 -9.36 -14.04 -0.20
CA VAL A 92 -8.92 -13.08 -1.23
C VAL A 92 -9.71 -11.78 -1.13
N ASP A 93 -11.05 -11.85 -1.09
CA ASP A 93 -11.91 -10.67 -0.96
C ASP A 93 -11.59 -9.88 0.32
N ARG A 94 -11.39 -10.55 1.45
CA ARG A 94 -11.03 -9.89 2.71
C ARG A 94 -9.70 -9.16 2.62
N ARG A 95 -8.66 -9.81 2.08
CA ARG A 95 -7.33 -9.19 1.91
C ARG A 95 -7.37 -8.03 0.92
N MET A 96 -8.10 -8.19 -0.17
CA MET A 96 -8.34 -7.12 -1.15
C MET A 96 -9.03 -5.92 -0.48
N ARG A 97 -10.11 -6.13 0.30
CA ARG A 97 -10.79 -5.05 1.05
C ARG A 97 -9.87 -4.41 2.09
N GLN A 98 -9.04 -5.19 2.78
CA GLN A 98 -8.04 -4.67 3.72
C GLN A 98 -7.03 -3.76 3.00
N LEU A 99 -6.52 -4.19 1.86
CA LEU A 99 -5.58 -3.40 1.06
C LEU A 99 -6.27 -2.16 0.51
N ALA A 100 -7.44 -2.28 -0.10
CA ALA A 100 -8.22 -1.15 -0.62
C ALA A 100 -8.50 -0.10 0.48
N SER A 101 -8.91 -0.54 1.67
CA SER A 101 -9.12 0.33 2.82
C SER A 101 -7.84 1.07 3.23
N HIS A 102 -6.71 0.37 3.32
CA HIS A 102 -5.41 0.97 3.61
C HIS A 102 -5.00 2.01 2.55
N LEU A 103 -5.25 1.71 1.28
CA LEU A 103 -4.93 2.58 0.14
C LEU A 103 -5.93 3.70 -0.08
N ARG A 104 -7.08 3.68 0.64
CA ARG A 104 -8.25 4.52 0.41
C ARG A 104 -8.84 4.39 -1.00
N VAL A 105 -8.78 3.21 -1.62
CA VAL A 105 -9.39 2.95 -2.92
C VAL A 105 -10.87 2.57 -2.73
N PRO A 106 -11.83 3.28 -3.36
CA PRO A 106 -13.24 2.92 -3.27
C PRO A 106 -13.51 1.68 -4.12
N LEU A 107 -13.98 0.62 -3.46
CA LEU A 107 -14.50 -0.58 -4.11
C LEU A 107 -15.99 -0.36 -4.35
N ALA A 108 -16.45 -0.39 -5.60
CA ALA A 108 -17.89 -0.37 -5.90
C ALA A 108 -18.54 -1.65 -5.34
N GLU A 109 -19.74 -1.52 -4.79
CA GLU A 109 -20.58 -2.66 -4.37
C GLU A 109 -21.22 -3.36 -5.58
#